data_AF-A0A931GPG6-F1
#
_entry.id   AF-A0A931GPG6-F1
#
_cell.length_a   1.000
_cell.length_b   1.000
_cell.length_c   1.000
_cell.angle_alpha   90.00
_cell.angle_beta   90.00
_cell.angle_gamma   90.00
#
_symmetry.space_group_name_H-M   'P 1'
#
loop_
_entity.id
_entity.type
_entity.pdbx_description
1 polymer ?
#
loop_
_entity_poly.entity_id
_entity_poly.type
_entity_poly.pdbx_seq_one_letter_code
_entity_poly.pdbx_strand_id
1 'polypeptide(L)'
;MKPAGRGCGAPARRCDLDHTKDWQYHGLSDHDNLAHLCPKHHDQKHHTRWKVEHLGDGDLSWTSPTGHRYLTEPAIRLDAAL
;
A
#
# COMPACT_ATOMS: atom_id res chain seq x y z
N MET A 1 -10.10 -6.70 14.36
CA MET A 1 -9.92 -6.35 12.94
C MET A 1 -8.59 -5.61 12.83
N LYS A 2 -7.60 -6.11 12.06
CA LYS A 2 -6.32 -5.39 11.86
C LYS A 2 -6.57 -4.13 11.02
N PRO A 3 -5.86 -3.01 11.28
CA PRO A 3 -6.02 -1.77 10.50
C PRO A 3 -5.73 -2.02 9.02
N ALA A 4 -6.46 -1.33 8.13
CA ALA A 4 -6.25 -1.44 6.69
C ALA A 4 -4.78 -1.14 6.38
N GLY A 5 -4.17 -2.00 5.58
CA GLY A 5 -2.82 -1.77 5.09
C GLY A 5 -1.68 -2.28 5.96
N ARG A 6 -1.90 -2.67 7.22
CA ARG A 6 -0.84 -3.32 8.01
C ARG A 6 -0.97 -4.84 8.08
N GLY A 7 0.06 -5.50 7.57
CA GLY A 7 0.37 -6.88 7.92
C GLY A 7 -0.74 -7.84 7.53
N CYS A 8 -1.26 -7.71 6.31
CA CYS A 8 -1.93 -8.84 5.70
C CYS A 8 -0.89 -9.94 5.54
N GLY A 9 -1.05 -11.07 6.22
CA GLY A 9 -0.19 -12.24 6.02
C GLY A 9 -0.42 -12.94 4.67
N ALA A 10 -1.13 -12.31 3.72
CA ALA A 10 -1.31 -12.87 2.40
C ALA A 10 0.02 -12.81 1.63
N PRO A 11 0.44 -13.90 0.96
CA PRO A 11 1.62 -13.87 0.13
C PRO A 11 1.40 -12.95 -1.08
N ALA A 12 2.45 -12.26 -1.53
CA ALA A 12 2.39 -11.29 -2.64
C ALA A 12 1.70 -11.84 -3.91
N ARG A 13 1.86 -13.14 -4.21
CA ARG A 13 1.19 -13.82 -5.36
C ARG A 13 -0.34 -13.83 -5.31
N ARG A 14 -0.95 -13.47 -4.17
CA ARG A 14 -2.40 -13.36 -3.96
C ARG A 14 -2.85 -11.91 -3.80
N CYS A 15 -1.96 -10.96 -3.99
CA CYS A 15 -2.24 -9.55 -3.92
C CYS A 15 -2.46 -8.99 -5.33
N ASP A 16 -3.31 -7.98 -5.40
CA ASP A 16 -3.43 -7.08 -6.54
C ASP A 16 -2.29 -6.04 -6.48
N LEU A 17 -1.88 -5.56 -7.65
CA LEU A 17 -1.10 -4.33 -7.76
C LEU A 17 -2.07 -3.16 -7.77
N ASP A 18 -2.14 -2.44 -6.66
CA ASP A 18 -3.08 -1.34 -6.46
C ASP A 18 -2.37 0.00 -6.59
N HIS A 19 -2.98 0.91 -7.35
CA HIS A 19 -2.46 2.27 -7.50
C HIS A 19 -2.78 3.12 -6.27
N THR A 20 -1.78 3.82 -5.73
CA THR A 20 -2.00 4.83 -4.68
C THR A 20 -2.75 6.05 -5.22
N LYS A 21 -2.31 6.56 -6.37
CA LYS A 21 -3.06 7.51 -7.20
C LYS A 21 -3.69 6.75 -8.36
N ASP A 22 -5.02 6.72 -8.42
CA ASP A 22 -5.73 5.94 -9.43
C ASP A 22 -5.36 6.33 -10.86
N TRP A 23 -5.41 5.33 -11.75
CA TRP A 23 -5.23 5.50 -13.18
C TRP A 23 -6.15 6.57 -13.79
N GLN A 24 -7.43 6.60 -13.39
CA GLN A 24 -8.42 7.58 -13.87
C GLN A 24 -8.03 9.04 -13.57
N TYR A 25 -7.15 9.26 -12.60
CA TYR A 25 -6.63 10.57 -12.22
C TYR A 25 -5.20 10.80 -12.74
N HIS A 26 -4.78 10.05 -13.76
CA HIS A 26 -3.43 10.07 -14.33
C HIS A 26 -2.35 9.59 -13.34
N GLY A 27 -2.66 8.57 -12.54
CA GLY A 27 -1.63 7.82 -11.82
C GLY A 27 -0.94 6.82 -12.76
N LEU A 28 0.40 6.85 -12.79
CA LEU A 28 1.17 5.93 -13.63
C LEU A 28 1.28 4.55 -12.98
N SER A 29 1.40 3.52 -13.80
CA SER A 29 1.77 2.18 -13.33
C SER A 29 3.29 2.13 -13.11
N ASP A 30 3.73 2.68 -11.97
CA ASP A 30 5.14 2.80 -11.60
C ASP A 30 5.36 2.31 -10.17
N HIS A 31 6.60 1.91 -9.85
CA HIS A 31 6.98 1.29 -8.58
C HIS A 31 6.69 2.18 -7.35
N ASP A 32 6.70 3.50 -7.51
CA ASP A 32 6.41 4.49 -6.48
C ASP A 32 4.90 4.82 -6.37
N ASN A 33 4.06 4.22 -7.21
CA ASN A 33 2.61 4.38 -7.21
C ASN A 33 1.86 3.05 -7.05
N LEU A 34 2.53 1.90 -7.02
CA LEU A 34 1.92 0.58 -6.90
C LEU A 34 2.24 -0.11 -5.57
N ALA A 35 1.22 -0.62 -4.89
CA ALA A 35 1.35 -1.42 -3.67
C ALA A 35 0.69 -2.81 -3.82
N HIS A 36 1.29 -3.84 -3.20
CA HIS A 36 0.72 -5.18 -3.18
C HIS A 36 -0.32 -5.30 -2.07
N LEU A 37 -1.61 -5.26 -2.42
CA LEU A 37 -2.71 -5.38 -1.47
C LEU A 37 -3.53 -6.64 -1.74
N CYS A 38 -3.89 -7.39 -0.71
CA CYS A 38 -4.86 -8.46 -0.91
C CYS A 38 -6.23 -7.84 -1.29
N PRO A 39 -7.10 -8.59 -1.99
CA PRO A 39 -8.38 -8.06 -2.46
C PRO A 39 -9.21 -7.36 -1.37
N LYS A 40 -9.21 -7.92 -0.15
CA LYS A 40 -9.90 -7.31 0.99
C LYS A 40 -9.35 -5.92 1.37
N HIS A 41 -8.03 -5.73 1.35
CA HIS A 41 -7.43 -4.44 1.71
C HIS A 41 -7.45 -3.45 0.55
N HIS A 42 -7.38 -3.96 -0.68
CA HIS A 42 -7.61 -3.20 -1.90
C HIS A 42 -9.04 -2.59 -1.87
N ASP A 43 -10.07 -3.40 -1.64
CA ASP A 43 -11.46 -2.94 -1.46
C ASP A 43 -11.59 -1.95 -0.31
N GLN A 44 -10.93 -2.23 0.82
CA GLN A 44 -10.98 -1.34 1.98
C GLN A 44 -10.41 0.04 1.65
N LYS A 45 -9.30 0.12 0.92
CA LYS A 45 -8.74 1.41 0.48
C LYS A 45 -9.72 2.15 -0.41
N HIS A 46 -10.28 1.49 -1.44
CA HIS A 46 -11.17 2.14 -2.41
C HIS A 46 -12.50 2.59 -1.81
N HIS A 47 -13.07 1.80 -0.90
CA HIS A 47 -14.43 2.04 -0.42
C HIS A 47 -14.51 2.75 0.92
N THR A 48 -13.38 3.21 1.47
CA THR A 48 -13.36 3.90 2.75
C THR A 48 -12.43 5.12 2.74
N ARG A 49 -12.29 5.79 3.88
CA ARG A 49 -11.41 6.97 4.05
C ARG A 49 -9.98 6.62 4.43
N TRP A 50 -9.58 5.36 4.31
CA TRP A 50 -8.18 4.99 4.48
C TRP A 50 -7.33 5.64 3.38
N LYS A 51 -6.18 6.20 3.77
CA LYS A 51 -5.23 6.80 2.83
C LYS A 51 -3.90 6.07 2.91
N VAL A 52 -3.20 6.00 1.79
CA VAL A 52 -1.85 5.46 1.69
C VAL A 52 -0.95 6.49 0.99
N GLU A 53 0.28 6.60 1.48
CA GLU A 53 1.34 7.44 0.91
C GLU A 53 2.59 6.56 0.77
N HIS A 54 3.23 6.60 -0.41
CA HIS A 54 4.56 6.01 -0.59
C HIS A 54 5.60 6.98 -0.02
N LEU A 55 6.47 6.49 0.86
CA LEU A 55 7.53 7.30 1.49
C LEU A 55 8.90 7.12 0.81
N GLY A 56 8.99 6.26 -0.20
CA GLY A 56 10.25 5.83 -0.82
C GLY A 56 10.73 4.48 -0.27
N ASP A 57 11.63 3.82 -0.99
CA ASP A 57 12.29 2.56 -0.59
C ASP A 57 11.34 1.43 -0.14
N GLY A 58 10.12 1.41 -0.67
CA GLY A 58 9.09 0.42 -0.35
C GLY A 58 8.31 0.69 0.95
N ASP A 59 8.58 1.80 1.64
CA ASP A 59 7.83 2.18 2.84
C ASP A 59 6.47 2.81 2.47
N LEU A 60 5.42 2.41 3.20
CA LEU A 60 4.08 2.97 3.05
C LEU A 60 3.56 3.53 4.38
N SER A 61 3.04 4.75 4.33
CA SER A 61 2.33 5.38 5.44
C SER A 61 0.82 5.29 5.23
N TRP A 62 0.14 4.59 6.12
CA TRP A 62 -1.29 4.43 6.14
C TRP A 62 -1.94 5.36 7.15
N THR A 63 -2.97 6.10 6.75
CA THR A 63 -3.77 6.93 7.65
C THR A 63 -5.17 6.35 7.78
N SER A 64 -5.57 6.05 9.02
CA SER A 64 -6.92 5.55 9.31
C SER A 64 -7.98 6.63 9.11
N PRO A 65 -9.26 6.26 8.96
CA PRO A 65 -10.37 7.21 8.95
C PRO A 65 -10.49 8.07 10.21
N THR A 66 -9.84 7.67 11.31
CA THR A 66 -9.78 8.40 12.58
C THR A 66 -8.48 9.20 12.74
N GLY A 67 -7.60 9.21 11.72
CA GLY A 67 -6.38 10.00 11.69
C GLY A 67 -5.13 9.32 12.25
N HIS A 68 -5.19 8.06 12.70
CA HIS A 68 -4.00 7.36 13.16
C HIS A 68 -3.10 6.98 11.98
N ARG A 69 -1.80 7.26 12.09
CA ARG A 69 -0.79 6.92 11.10
C ARG A 69 -0.07 5.62 11.46
N TYR A 70 0.22 4.82 10.44
CA TYR A 70 0.79 3.49 10.57
C TYR A 70 1.79 3.23 9.45
N LEU A 71 3.01 2.81 9.80
CA LEU A 71 4.05 2.47 8.84
C LEU A 71 4.00 0.97 8.48
N THR A 72 4.21 0.65 7.21
CA THR A 72 4.66 -0.67 6.75
C THR A 72 5.97 -0.53 6.01
N GLU A 73 6.89 -1.43 6.31
CA GLU A 73 8.20 -1.51 5.68
C GLU A 73 8.27 -2.77 4.80
N PRO A 74 9.11 -2.78 3.76
CA PRO A 74 9.31 -3.99 2.96
C PRO A 74 9.93 -5.09 3.83
N ALA A 75 9.56 -6.34 3.55
CA ALA A 75 10.11 -7.50 4.28
C ALA A 75 11.63 -7.65 4.07
N ILE A 76 12.14 -7.17 2.94
CA ILE A 76 13.55 -7.14 2.56
C ILE A 76 13.80 -5.77 1.94
N ARG A 77 14.78 -5.01 2.46
CA ARG A 77 15.33 -3.84 1.77
C ARG A 77 16.48 -4.32 0.89
N LEU A 78 16.38 -4.05 -0.40
CA LEU A 78 17.50 -4.24 -1.31
C LEU A 78 18.38 -3.00 -1.18
N ASP A 79 19.64 -3.21 -0.83
CA ASP A 79 20.65 -2.17 -0.88
C ASP A 79 20.95 -1.81 -2.33
N ALA A 80 21.06 -0.52 -2.64
CA ALA A 80 21.32 -0.01 -3.99
C ALA A 80 22.73 -0.33 -4.54
N ALA A 81 23.46 -1.26 -3.90
CA ALA A 81 24.86 -1.59 -4.18
C ALA A 81 25.06 -2.90 -4.96
N LEU A 82 24.06 -3.31 -5.75
CA LEU A 82 24.17 -4.41 -6.72
C LEU A 82 24.30 -3.89 -8.16
#